data_AF-A0A0L0VAJ2-F1
#
_entry.id   AF-A0A0L0VAJ2-F1
#
_cell.length_a   1.000
_cell.length_b   1.000
_cell.length_c   1.000
_cell.angle_alpha   90.00
_cell.angle_beta   90.00
_cell.angle_gamma   90.00
#
_symmetry.space_group_name_H-M   'P 1'
#
loop_
_entity.id
_entity.type
_entity.pdbx_description
1 polymer ?
#
loop_
_entity_poly.entity_id
_entity_poly.type
_entity_poly.pdbx_seq_one_letter_code
_entity_poly.pdbx_strand_id
1 'polypeptide(L)'
;MSRYFSLIALVLLMASWEVAGDDLDGTIGDTPFGCHKNVDAVCVNRFRSGKEQRLFWAIRLHPGTRDYLCSGGTKPQCCDHGKYQDIDDRNRIKVIPAGKIPGCQAGGQ
;
A
#
# COMPACT_ATOMS: atom_id res chain seq x y z
N MET A 1 -7.68 45.31 9.37
CA MET A 1 -7.90 43.89 9.77
C MET A 1 -7.75 42.93 8.58
N SER A 2 -6.73 43.07 7.73
CA SER A 2 -6.65 42.28 6.48
C SER A 2 -5.21 41.92 6.08
N ARG A 3 -4.35 41.60 7.06
CA ARG A 3 -2.97 41.14 6.79
C ARG A 3 -2.62 39.81 7.47
N TYR A 4 -3.39 39.39 8.48
CA TYR A 4 -3.15 38.12 9.19
C TYR A 4 -3.74 36.89 8.49
N PHE A 5 -4.82 37.06 7.71
CA PHE A 5 -5.44 35.95 6.98
C PHE A 5 -4.58 35.40 5.83
N SER A 6 -3.67 36.21 5.28
CA SER A 6 -2.81 35.79 4.16
C SER A 6 -1.71 34.80 4.57
N LEU A 7 -1.33 34.78 5.86
CA LEU A 7 -0.25 33.91 6.35
C LEU A 7 -0.74 32.48 6.59
N ILE A 8 -2.02 32.30 6.97
CA ILE A 8 -2.60 30.98 7.25
C ILE A 8 -2.75 30.17 5.96
N ALA A 9 -3.07 30.83 4.84
CA ALA A 9 -3.22 30.18 3.54
C ALA A 9 -1.90 29.56 3.01
N LEU A 10 -0.76 30.18 3.32
CA LEU A 10 0.55 29.71 2.85
C LEU A 10 1.02 28.44 3.57
N VAL A 11 0.67 28.28 4.86
CA VAL A 11 1.05 27.09 5.64
C VAL A 11 0.26 25.84 5.22
N LEU A 12 -1.03 26.00 4.86
CA LEU A 12 -1.86 24.87 4.43
C LEU A 12 -1.44 24.25 3.10
N LEU A 13 -0.87 25.04 2.18
CA LEU A 13 -0.41 24.54 0.88
C LEU A 13 0.88 23.70 0.99
N MET A 14 1.75 23.98 1.97
CA MET A 14 2.98 23.21 2.18
C MET A 14 2.73 21.86 2.86
N ALA A 15 1.69 21.77 3.72
CA ALA A 15 1.35 20.52 4.40
C ALA A 15 0.69 19.46 3.49
N SER A 16 0.26 19.85 2.29
CA SER A 16 -0.47 18.94 1.37
C SER A 16 0.45 18.08 0.51
N TRP A 17 1.77 18.31 0.52
CA TRP A 17 2.71 17.57 -0.33
C TRP A 17 3.30 16.32 0.33
N GLU A 18 3.27 16.21 1.66
CA GLU A 18 3.88 15.07 2.36
C GLU A 18 3.04 13.78 2.35
N VAL A 19 1.85 13.80 1.71
CA VAL A 19 0.97 12.60 1.59
C VAL A 19 0.87 12.09 0.15
N ALA A 20 1.52 12.74 -0.81
CA ALA A 20 1.74 12.20 -2.15
C ALA A 20 3.12 11.55 -2.24
N GLY A 21 3.42 10.64 -1.30
CA GLY A 21 4.59 9.77 -1.34
C GLY A 21 4.46 8.70 -2.43
N ASP A 22 4.29 9.11 -3.69
CA ASP A 22 4.84 8.35 -4.80
C ASP A 22 6.34 8.69 -4.83
N ASP A 23 7.09 8.07 -3.90
CA ASP A 23 8.55 8.05 -3.99
C ASP A 23 8.91 7.35 -5.30
N LEU A 24 9.17 8.19 -6.30
CA LEU A 24 10.00 7.93 -7.46
C LEU A 24 11.48 7.91 -7.08
N ASP A 25 11.80 7.68 -5.80
CA ASP A 25 13.15 7.43 -5.37
C ASP A 25 13.35 5.92 -5.42
N GLY A 26 14.13 5.45 -6.40
CA GLY A 26 14.41 4.03 -6.71
C GLY A 26 15.09 3.24 -5.58
N THR A 27 14.96 3.69 -4.34
CA THR A 27 15.13 2.89 -3.14
C THR A 27 14.10 1.76 -3.13
N ILE A 28 14.60 0.55 -2.95
CA ILE A 28 13.85 -0.64 -2.60
C ILE A 28 13.25 -0.39 -1.20
N GLY A 29 12.26 0.48 -1.11
CA GLY A 29 11.73 1.01 0.14
C GLY A 29 10.60 0.15 0.67
N ASP A 30 10.45 0.16 1.99
CA ASP A 30 9.32 -0.46 2.66
C ASP A 30 8.14 0.53 2.68
N THR A 31 6.97 0.10 2.21
CA THR A 31 5.76 0.93 2.15
C THR A 31 4.79 0.52 3.27
N PRO A 32 4.65 1.32 4.34
CA PRO A 32 3.69 1.05 5.41
C PRO A 32 2.26 1.40 4.97
N PHE A 33 1.27 0.64 5.47
CA PHE A 33 -0.15 0.92 5.23
C PHE A 33 -1.05 0.31 6.32
N GLY A 34 -2.26 0.84 6.44
CA GLY A 34 -3.27 0.38 7.40
C GLY A 34 -4.36 -0.48 6.75
N CYS A 35 -4.89 -1.45 7.49
CA CYS A 35 -6.10 -2.19 7.14
C CYS A 35 -7.12 -2.24 8.30
N HIS A 36 -8.32 -2.75 8.07
CA HIS A 36 -9.24 -3.08 9.17
C HIS A 36 -8.80 -4.29 10.01
N LYS A 37 -9.54 -4.58 11.09
CA LYS A 37 -9.19 -5.64 12.05
C LYS A 37 -9.51 -6.98 11.43
N ASN A 38 -8.71 -7.99 11.73
CA ASN A 38 -8.93 -9.37 11.29
C ASN A 38 -9.02 -9.52 9.76
N VAL A 39 -8.29 -8.70 9.01
CA VAL A 39 -8.14 -8.85 7.57
C VAL A 39 -6.70 -9.20 7.25
N ASP A 40 -6.50 -9.95 6.17
CA ASP A 40 -5.18 -10.24 5.66
C ASP A 40 -4.81 -9.14 4.66
N ALA A 41 -3.53 -8.80 4.60
CA ALA A 41 -3.05 -7.68 3.81
C ALA A 41 -2.03 -8.18 2.79
N VAL A 42 -2.17 -7.76 1.53
CA VAL A 42 -1.31 -8.22 0.43
C VAL A 42 -0.61 -7.07 -0.28
N CYS A 43 0.63 -7.34 -0.69
CA CYS A 43 1.49 -6.47 -1.45
C CYS A 43 1.57 -6.96 -2.90
N VAL A 44 1.79 -6.03 -3.83
CA VAL A 44 1.95 -6.33 -5.24
C VAL A 44 3.33 -5.97 -5.75
N ASN A 45 3.87 -6.86 -6.58
CA ASN A 45 4.97 -6.56 -7.49
C ASN A 45 4.50 -6.75 -8.94
N ARG A 46 4.54 -5.69 -9.74
CA ARG A 46 4.15 -5.75 -11.15
C ARG A 46 5.33 -6.20 -12.00
N PHE A 47 5.12 -7.18 -12.88
CA PHE A 47 6.15 -7.56 -13.83
C PHE A 47 6.43 -6.45 -14.84
N ARG A 48 7.65 -6.41 -15.37
CA ARG A 48 8.04 -5.48 -16.48
C ARG A 48 7.16 -5.63 -17.73
N SER A 49 6.57 -6.80 -17.95
CA SER A 49 5.64 -7.03 -19.08
C SER A 49 4.29 -6.35 -18.91
N GLY A 50 3.93 -5.91 -17.69
CA GLY A 50 2.68 -5.22 -17.38
C GLY A 50 1.40 -6.06 -17.48
N LYS A 51 1.50 -7.34 -17.89
CA LYS A 51 0.33 -8.24 -18.07
C LYS A 51 -0.05 -9.02 -16.82
N GLU A 52 0.93 -9.26 -15.94
CA GLU A 52 0.77 -10.04 -14.72
C GLU A 52 1.33 -9.27 -13.53
N GLN A 53 0.85 -9.63 -12.35
CA GLN A 53 1.34 -9.12 -11.09
C GLN A 53 1.42 -10.26 -10.06
N ARG A 54 2.42 -10.17 -9.18
CA ARG A 54 2.64 -11.11 -8.07
C ARG A 54 2.10 -10.51 -6.80
N LEU A 55 1.31 -11.29 -6.08
CA LEU A 55 0.82 -10.97 -4.75
C LEU A 55 1.65 -11.71 -3.71
N PHE A 56 1.93 -11.02 -2.62
CA PHE A 56 2.67 -11.50 -1.45
C PHE A 56 1.93 -11.07 -0.20
N TRP A 57 2.09 -11.80 0.90
CA TRP A 57 1.62 -11.30 2.19
C TRP A 57 2.42 -10.07 2.63
N ALA A 58 1.70 -9.06 3.12
CA ALA A 58 2.32 -7.95 3.81
C ALA A 58 2.83 -8.39 5.18
N ILE A 59 3.90 -7.75 5.64
CA ILE A 59 4.46 -8.01 6.97
C ILE A 59 3.64 -7.22 7.99
N ARG A 60 3.10 -7.90 9.00
CA ARG A 60 2.44 -7.22 10.13
C ARG A 60 3.52 -6.61 11.03
N LEU A 61 3.48 -5.29 11.25
CA LEU A 61 4.51 -4.58 12.01
C LEU A 61 4.43 -4.89 13.52
N HIS A 62 3.22 -4.98 14.06
CA HIS A 62 3.02 -5.32 15.47
C HIS A 62 1.92 -6.37 15.62
N PRO A 63 2.11 -7.39 16.49
CA PRO A 63 1.06 -8.34 16.80
C PRO A 63 -0.23 -7.63 17.25
N GLY A 64 -1.36 -7.97 16.63
CA GLY A 64 -2.67 -7.39 16.95
C GLY A 64 -2.92 -5.98 16.40
N THR A 65 -1.95 -5.32 15.77
CA THR A 65 -2.19 -4.04 15.10
C THR A 65 -2.59 -4.23 13.65
N ARG A 66 -3.08 -3.13 13.07
CA ARG A 66 -3.62 -3.03 11.72
C ARG A 66 -2.57 -2.50 10.73
N ASP A 67 -1.33 -2.39 11.18
CA ASP A 67 -0.25 -1.75 10.46
C ASP A 67 0.57 -2.82 9.76
N TYR A 68 0.60 -2.70 8.45
CA TYR A 68 1.25 -3.62 7.55
C TYR A 68 2.35 -2.92 6.78
N LEU A 69 3.27 -3.72 6.25
CA LEU A 69 4.42 -3.27 5.52
C LEU A 69 4.58 -4.08 4.25
N CYS A 70 4.69 -3.39 3.13
CA CYS A 70 5.12 -3.96 1.86
C CYS A 70 6.60 -3.71 1.66
N SER A 71 7.42 -4.74 1.77
CA SER A 71 8.86 -4.62 1.64
C SER A 71 9.33 -4.75 0.19
N GLY A 72 10.57 -4.38 -0.07
CA GLY A 72 11.20 -4.67 -1.36
C GLY A 72 10.70 -3.79 -2.52
N GLY A 73 10.22 -2.57 -2.23
CA GLY A 73 9.60 -1.70 -3.24
C GLY A 73 8.26 -2.22 -3.77
N THR A 74 7.63 -3.18 -3.08
CA THR A 74 6.28 -3.64 -3.40
C THR A 74 5.25 -2.66 -2.87
N LYS A 75 4.10 -2.57 -3.54
CA LYS A 75 3.04 -1.60 -3.17
C LYS A 75 1.87 -2.30 -2.46
N PRO A 76 1.19 -1.64 -1.51
CA PRO A 76 -0.03 -2.17 -0.92
C PRO A 76 -1.10 -2.41 -1.98
N GLN A 77 -1.61 -3.63 -2.05
CA GLN A 77 -2.60 -4.02 -3.05
C GLN A 77 -3.98 -4.17 -2.46
N CYS A 78 -4.12 -4.90 -1.35
CA CYS A 78 -5.43 -5.23 -0.77
C CYS A 78 -5.39 -5.46 0.73
N CYS A 79 -6.52 -5.18 1.38
CA CYS A 79 -6.88 -5.63 2.71
C CYS A 79 -8.15 -6.48 2.61
N ASP A 80 -8.04 -7.81 2.59
CA ASP A 80 -9.18 -8.72 2.41
C ASP A 80 -8.98 -9.96 3.28
N HIS A 81 -10.04 -10.49 3.88
CA HIS A 81 -9.97 -11.66 4.75
C HIS A 81 -10.32 -12.92 3.96
N GLY A 82 -9.49 -13.97 4.01
CA GLY A 82 -9.87 -15.26 3.43
C GLY A 82 -9.68 -15.42 1.92
N LYS A 83 -9.25 -14.36 1.20
CA LYS A 83 -9.24 -14.34 -0.28
C LYS A 83 -7.94 -14.79 -0.96
N TYR A 84 -6.81 -14.73 -0.25
CA TYR A 84 -5.47 -14.96 -0.79
C TYR A 84 -4.74 -16.10 -0.07
N GLN A 85 -5.49 -17.04 0.48
CA GLN A 85 -5.02 -18.10 1.37
C GLN A 85 -4.14 -19.11 0.62
N ASP A 86 -4.28 -19.16 -0.70
CA ASP A 86 -3.38 -19.88 -1.60
C ASP A 86 -1.97 -19.26 -1.68
N ILE A 87 -1.75 -18.05 -1.15
CA ILE A 87 -0.40 -17.54 -0.90
C ILE A 87 0.29 -18.37 0.19
N ASP A 88 -0.42 -18.97 1.15
CA ASP A 88 0.22 -19.76 2.23
C ASP A 88 0.88 -21.06 1.73
N ASP A 89 0.65 -21.45 0.47
CA ASP A 89 1.31 -22.58 -0.16
C ASP A 89 2.82 -22.35 -0.35
N ARG A 90 3.53 -23.42 -0.75
CA ARG A 90 5.01 -23.54 -0.77
C ARG A 90 5.77 -22.35 -1.37
N ASN A 91 5.15 -21.60 -2.29
CA ASN A 91 5.81 -20.52 -3.01
C ASN A 91 5.58 -19.13 -2.41
N ARG A 92 4.69 -18.96 -1.41
CA ARG A 92 4.39 -17.67 -0.77
C ARG A 92 4.02 -16.54 -1.74
N ILE A 93 3.57 -16.91 -2.93
CA ILE A 93 3.34 -16.00 -4.06
C ILE A 93 2.13 -16.48 -4.85
N LYS A 94 1.22 -15.56 -5.14
CA LYS A 94 0.11 -15.77 -6.09
C LYS A 94 0.30 -14.89 -7.31
N VAL A 95 0.28 -15.48 -8.51
CA VAL A 95 0.36 -14.73 -9.78
C VAL A 95 -1.05 -14.51 -10.30
N ILE A 96 -1.41 -13.26 -10.59
CA ILE A 96 -2.71 -12.90 -11.16
C ILE A 96 -2.54 -11.93 -12.34
N PRO A 97 -3.55 -11.76 -13.20
CA PRO A 97 -3.55 -10.70 -14.20
C PRO A 97 -3.32 -9.32 -13.56
N ALA A 98 -2.56 -8.47 -14.25
CA ALA A 98 -2.32 -7.11 -13.80
C ALA A 98 -3.62 -6.28 -13.86
N GLY A 99 -3.76 -5.33 -12.95
CA GLY A 99 -4.88 -4.38 -12.93
C GLY A 99 -5.59 -4.32 -11.59
N LYS A 100 -6.79 -3.73 -11.62
CA LYS A 100 -7.66 -3.61 -10.45
C LYS A 100 -8.22 -4.98 -10.08
N ILE A 101 -8.11 -5.35 -8.81
CA ILE A 101 -8.77 -6.54 -8.26
C ILE A 101 -10.17 -6.11 -7.80
N PRO A 102 -11.25 -6.80 -8.20
CA PRO A 102 -12.59 -6.47 -7.72
C PRO A 102 -12.70 -6.56 -6.19
N GLY A 103 -13.36 -5.56 -5.59
CA GLY A 103 -13.52 -5.45 -4.14
C GLY A 103 -12.25 -5.05 -3.39
N CYS A 104 -11.25 -4.52 -4.10
CA CYS A 104 -9.94 -4.23 -3.55
C CYS A 104 -9.55 -2.77 -3.82
N GLN A 105 -9.15 -2.06 -2.77
CA GLN A 105 -8.62 -0.70 -2.86
C GLN A 105 -7.09 -0.76 -2.74
N ALA A 106 -6.41 -0.32 -3.80
CA ALA A 106 -4.96 -0.23 -3.81
C ALA A 106 -4.50 0.92 -2.88
N GLY A 107 -3.36 0.74 -2.20
CA GLY A 107 -2.88 1.69 -1.18
C GLY A 107 -3.33 1.39 0.25
N GLY A 108 -4.08 0.30 0.45
CA GLY A 108 -4.72 0.02 1.75
C GLY A 108 -6.15 0.55 1.78
N GLN A 109 -6.65 0.77 2.99
CA GLN A 109 -8.03 1.19 3.22
C GLN A 109 -8.15 2.61 3.75
#